data_AF-A0A533S1K3-F1
#
_entry.id   AF-A0A533S1K3-F1
#
_cell.length_a   1.000
_cell.length_b   1.000
_cell.length_c   1.000
_cell.angle_alpha   90.00
_cell.angle_beta   90.00
_cell.angle_gamma   90.00
#
_symmetry.space_group_name_H-M   'P 1'
#
loop_
_entity.id
_entity.type
_entity.pdbx_description
1 polymer ?
#
loop_
_entity_poly.entity_id
_entity_poly.type
_entity_poly.pdbx_seq_one_letter_code
_entity_poly.pdbx_strand_id
1 'polypeptide(L)'
;MSTALGKYLKEILTGSWSLLVGMGITLRQTLRRPVTLNYPYESLQMTERFRGHVDLIPNEETGEPNCVVCMACQKACPSNCIQVEGVKPEGAKRRFPTLFLLDFTTCSLCGLCVESCKFNALKYSREYNLASLRKEDYQMDLLDRLGKEPLR
;
A
#
# COMPACT_ATOMS: atom_id res chain seq x y z
N MET A 1 25.77 -53.83 -35.18
CA MET A 1 26.51 -52.88 -34.33
C MET A 1 26.69 -51.47 -34.95
N SER A 2 26.20 -51.20 -36.17
CA SER A 2 26.34 -49.88 -36.83
C SER A 2 25.11 -48.95 -36.61
N THR A 3 23.93 -49.52 -36.37
CA THR A 3 22.65 -48.77 -36.28
C THR A 3 22.43 -48.03 -34.96
N ALA A 4 23.07 -48.46 -33.86
CA ALA A 4 22.94 -47.82 -32.54
C ALA A 4 23.79 -46.53 -32.43
N LEU A 5 25.01 -46.55 -32.98
CA LEU A 5 25.92 -45.41 -32.97
C LEU A 5 25.39 -44.24 -33.82
N GLY A 6 24.78 -44.54 -34.97
CA GLY A 6 24.15 -43.52 -35.83
C GLY A 6 22.91 -42.86 -35.22
N LYS A 7 22.15 -43.57 -34.37
CA LYS A 7 21.03 -42.98 -33.62
C LYS A 7 21.53 -42.08 -32.49
N TYR A 8 22.54 -42.53 -31.75
CA TYR A 8 23.17 -41.76 -30.68
C TYR A 8 23.79 -40.44 -31.19
N LEU A 9 24.49 -40.46 -32.33
CA LEU A 9 25.03 -39.26 -32.98
C LEU A 9 23.92 -38.28 -33.42
N LYS A 10 22.78 -38.80 -33.93
CA LYS A 10 21.64 -37.96 -34.25
C LYS A 10 21.05 -37.28 -33.01
N GLU A 11 20.93 -38.01 -31.89
CA GLU A 11 20.44 -37.46 -30.62
C GLU A 11 21.37 -36.38 -30.05
N ILE A 12 22.69 -36.59 -30.10
CA ILE A 12 23.69 -35.59 -29.69
C ILE A 12 23.61 -34.34 -30.57
N LEU A 13 23.46 -34.49 -31.88
CA LEU A 13 23.36 -33.37 -32.81
C LEU A 13 22.06 -32.59 -32.60
N THR A 14 20.93 -33.27 -32.41
CA THR A 14 19.66 -32.61 -32.09
C THR A 14 19.72 -31.89 -30.74
N GLY A 15 20.32 -32.52 -29.72
CA GLY A 15 20.48 -31.91 -28.39
C GLY A 15 21.41 -30.70 -28.40
N SER A 16 22.52 -30.78 -29.13
CA SER A 16 23.47 -29.67 -29.31
C SER A 16 22.84 -28.52 -30.09
N TRP A 17 22.02 -28.81 -31.11
CA TRP A 17 21.26 -27.78 -31.83
C TRP A 17 20.26 -27.06 -30.93
N SER A 18 19.49 -27.81 -30.12
CA SER A 18 18.58 -27.23 -29.14
C SER A 18 19.30 -26.38 -28.09
N LEU A 19 20.50 -26.80 -27.65
CA LEU A 19 21.33 -26.03 -26.72
C LEU A 19 21.80 -24.71 -27.33
N LEU A 20 22.26 -24.73 -28.60
CA LEU A 20 22.70 -23.53 -29.30
C LEU A 20 21.54 -22.54 -29.53
N VAL A 21 20.36 -23.05 -29.87
CA VAL A 21 19.14 -22.23 -29.99
C VAL A 21 18.80 -21.58 -28.64
N GLY A 22 18.82 -22.35 -27.55
CA GLY A 22 18.59 -21.85 -26.20
C GLY A 22 19.61 -20.78 -25.78
N MET A 23 20.91 -21.02 -26.02
CA MET A 23 21.99 -20.07 -25.73
C MET A 23 21.84 -18.78 -26.55
N GLY A 24 21.39 -18.89 -27.80
CA GLY A 24 21.11 -17.73 -28.65
C GLY A 24 19.98 -16.85 -28.10
N ILE A 25 18.94 -17.46 -27.52
CA ILE A 25 17.85 -16.72 -26.85
C ILE A 25 18.39 -16.03 -25.59
N THR A 26 19.19 -16.73 -24.78
CA THR A 26 19.82 -16.16 -23.57
C THR A 26 20.69 -14.97 -23.92
N LEU A 27 21.58 -15.11 -24.91
CA LEU A 27 22.45 -14.03 -25.37
C LEU A 27 21.63 -12.81 -25.84
N ARG A 28 20.51 -13.05 -26.54
CA ARG A 28 19.60 -11.97 -26.96
C ARG A 28 18.94 -11.25 -25.78
N GLN A 29 18.61 -11.95 -24.70
CA GLN A 29 18.06 -11.30 -23.50
C GLN A 29 19.14 -10.54 -22.71
N THR A 30 20.37 -11.06 -22.61
CA THR A 30 21.47 -10.38 -21.91
C THR A 30 21.83 -9.03 -22.56
N LEU A 31 21.70 -8.92 -23.88
CA LEU A 31 21.96 -7.69 -24.61
C LEU A 31 20.80 -6.68 -24.56
N ARG A 32 19.64 -7.04 -24.00
CA ARG A 32 18.53 -6.09 -23.84
C ARG A 32 18.76 -5.18 -22.63
N ARG A 33 18.24 -3.97 -22.71
CA ARG A 33 18.25 -3.02 -21.60
C ARG A 33 17.46 -3.59 -20.41
N PRO A 34 17.99 -3.53 -19.18
CA PRO A 34 17.26 -3.98 -18.00
C PRO A 34 16.03 -3.11 -17.76
N VAL A 35 14.91 -3.76 -17.41
CA VAL A 35 13.64 -3.13 -17.01
C VAL A 35 13.61 -2.79 -15.50
N THR A 36 14.62 -3.20 -14.75
CA THR A 36 14.73 -2.99 -13.31
C THR A 36 14.91 -1.51 -12.96
N LEU A 37 14.26 -1.06 -11.88
CA LEU A 37 14.49 0.24 -11.25
C LEU A 37 15.47 0.07 -10.09
N ASN A 38 16.42 0.99 -9.94
CA ASN A 38 17.42 0.93 -8.87
C ASN A 38 16.91 1.59 -7.59
N TYR A 39 16.12 0.86 -6.80
CA TYR A 39 15.68 1.31 -5.48
C TYR A 39 16.88 1.33 -4.50
N PRO A 40 17.08 2.40 -3.70
CA PRO A 40 16.17 3.51 -3.39
C PRO A 40 16.36 4.78 -4.24
N TYR A 41 17.34 4.81 -5.15
CA TYR A 41 17.64 6.01 -5.95
C TYR A 41 16.57 6.32 -7.00
N GLU A 42 15.95 5.27 -7.54
CA GLU A 42 14.84 5.34 -8.47
C GLU A 42 13.64 4.58 -7.89
N SER A 43 12.48 5.23 -7.86
CA SER A 43 11.24 4.63 -7.37
C SER A 43 10.12 4.71 -8.40
N LEU A 44 9.26 3.69 -8.41
CA LEU A 44 8.04 3.72 -9.21
C LEU A 44 7.11 4.81 -8.70
N GLN A 45 6.55 5.61 -9.61
CA GLN A 45 5.48 6.53 -9.26
C GLN A 45 4.20 5.73 -9.04
N MET A 46 3.67 5.78 -7.82
CA MET A 46 2.43 5.11 -7.46
C MET A 46 1.25 5.75 -8.21
N THR A 47 0.30 4.92 -8.63
CA THR A 47 -0.91 5.39 -9.32
C THR A 47 -1.78 6.22 -8.38
N GLU A 48 -2.67 7.04 -8.93
CA GLU A 48 -3.60 7.86 -8.14
C GLU A 48 -4.53 7.03 -7.24
N ARG A 49 -4.77 5.76 -7.60
CA ARG A 49 -5.62 4.82 -6.87
C ARG A 49 -4.84 3.89 -5.93
N PHE A 50 -3.55 4.14 -5.74
CA PHE A 50 -2.75 3.39 -4.77
C PHE A 50 -3.37 3.48 -3.37
N ARG A 51 -3.50 2.32 -2.71
CA ARG A 51 -4.08 2.21 -1.36
C ARG A 51 -2.96 2.01 -0.35
N GLY A 52 -2.39 3.10 0.15
CA GLY A 52 -1.55 3.11 1.36
C GLY A 52 -2.40 3.11 2.64
N HIS A 53 -1.76 3.33 3.79
CA HIS A 53 -2.50 3.58 5.03
C HIS A 53 -3.44 4.79 4.86
N VAL A 54 -4.45 4.89 5.71
CA VAL A 54 -5.39 6.02 5.63
C VAL A 54 -4.91 7.20 6.44
N ASP A 55 -5.19 8.40 5.93
CA ASP A 55 -4.94 9.69 6.59
C ASP A 55 -6.22 10.53 6.60
N LEU A 56 -6.29 11.47 7.54
CA LEU A 56 -7.37 12.45 7.59
C LEU A 56 -7.19 13.53 6.51
N ILE A 57 -8.32 13.98 5.97
CA ILE A 57 -8.37 15.13 5.06
C ILE A 57 -8.63 16.39 5.91
N PRO A 58 -7.74 17.40 5.86
CA PRO A 58 -8.02 18.71 6.45
C PRO A 58 -9.07 19.44 5.61
N ASN A 59 -9.94 20.17 6.27
CA ASN A 59 -10.82 21.12 5.62
C ASN A 59 -9.99 22.32 5.11
N GLU A 60 -10.19 22.74 3.87
CA GLU A 60 -9.40 23.82 3.26
C GLU A 60 -9.62 25.18 3.94
N GLU A 61 -10.81 25.41 4.51
CA GLU A 61 -11.16 26.71 5.11
C GLU A 61 -10.74 26.81 6.59
N THR A 62 -10.88 25.73 7.35
CA THR A 62 -10.65 25.73 8.82
C THR A 62 -9.41 24.95 9.23
N GLY A 63 -8.81 24.18 8.31
CA GLY A 63 -7.75 23.21 8.57
C GLY A 63 -8.19 22.02 9.45
N GLU A 64 -9.43 21.99 9.94
CA GLU A 64 -9.93 20.95 10.84
C GLU A 64 -10.24 19.65 10.10
N PRO A 65 -10.19 18.48 10.75
CA PRO A 65 -10.63 17.26 10.11
C PRO A 65 -12.12 17.33 9.75
N ASN A 66 -12.49 16.87 8.56
CA ASN A 66 -13.89 16.74 8.14
C ASN A 66 -14.68 15.65 8.91
N CYS A 67 -14.01 14.93 9.80
CA CYS A 67 -14.62 13.85 10.59
C CYS A 67 -15.63 14.40 11.61
N VAL A 68 -16.84 13.81 11.64
CA VAL A 68 -17.92 14.16 12.58
C VAL A 68 -18.19 13.06 13.61
N VAL A 69 -17.26 12.13 13.78
CA VAL A 69 -17.34 11.05 14.81
C VAL A 69 -18.62 10.19 14.64
N CYS A 70 -18.97 9.86 13.39
CA CYS A 70 -20.14 9.01 13.11
C CYS A 70 -19.86 7.51 13.31
N MET A 71 -18.59 7.13 13.53
CA MET A 71 -18.12 5.75 13.74
C MET A 71 -18.42 4.79 12.56
N ALA A 72 -18.77 5.31 11.38
CA ALA A 72 -19.05 4.50 10.20
C ALA A 72 -17.82 3.72 9.73
N CYS A 73 -16.66 4.38 9.67
CA CYS A 73 -15.39 3.76 9.29
C CYS A 73 -14.96 2.63 10.25
N GLN A 74 -15.17 2.82 11.56
CA GLN A 74 -14.88 1.81 12.57
C GLN A 74 -15.77 0.58 12.41
N LYS A 75 -17.09 0.77 12.21
CA LYS A 75 -18.03 -0.34 11.99
C LYS A 75 -17.83 -1.07 10.65
N ALA A 76 -17.38 -0.35 9.63
CA ALA A 76 -17.12 -0.92 8.31
C ALA A 76 -15.80 -1.69 8.23
N CYS A 77 -14.90 -1.53 9.21
CA CYS A 77 -13.58 -2.14 9.17
C CYS A 77 -13.66 -3.65 9.51
N PRO A 78 -13.26 -4.54 8.61
CA PRO A 78 -13.31 -5.99 8.86
C PRO A 78 -12.31 -6.43 9.93
N SER A 79 -11.19 -5.72 10.08
CA SER A 79 -10.14 -6.02 11.06
C SER A 79 -10.35 -5.31 12.40
N ASN A 80 -11.36 -4.43 12.54
CA ASN A 80 -11.54 -3.54 13.70
C ASN A 80 -10.28 -2.73 14.09
N CYS A 81 -9.48 -2.32 13.10
CA CYS A 81 -8.21 -1.62 13.35
C CYS A 81 -8.33 -0.10 13.54
N ILE A 82 -9.55 0.43 13.55
CA ILE A 82 -9.83 1.87 13.69
C ILE A 82 -10.60 2.10 14.98
N GLN A 83 -10.14 3.04 15.80
CA GLN A 83 -10.85 3.52 16.98
C GLN A 83 -11.06 5.02 16.85
N VAL A 84 -12.33 5.46 16.92
CA VAL A 84 -12.69 6.86 16.84
C VAL A 84 -13.43 7.28 18.10
N GLU A 85 -12.90 8.29 18.79
CA GLU A 85 -13.54 8.92 19.93
C GLU A 85 -13.70 10.41 19.68
N GLY A 86 -14.68 11.01 20.33
CA GLY A 86 -14.91 12.43 20.18
C GLY A 86 -15.95 12.99 21.12
N VAL A 87 -15.86 14.29 21.33
CA VAL A 87 -16.72 15.04 22.25
C VAL A 87 -17.59 16.02 21.48
N LYS A 88 -18.72 16.39 22.10
CA LYS A 88 -19.55 17.49 21.63
C LYS A 88 -19.33 18.67 22.57
N PRO A 89 -18.55 19.69 22.17
CA PRO A 89 -18.39 20.88 23.00
C PRO A 89 -19.73 21.60 23.21
N GLU A 90 -19.89 22.25 24.36
CA GLU A 90 -21.10 23.00 24.67
C GLU A 90 -21.32 24.13 23.65
N GLY A 91 -22.54 24.24 23.11
CA GLY A 91 -22.88 25.19 22.05
C GLY A 91 -22.51 24.77 20.63
N ALA A 92 -21.71 23.71 20.44
CA ALA A 92 -21.36 23.24 19.10
C ALA A 92 -22.48 22.38 18.48
N LYS A 93 -22.79 22.65 17.21
CA LYS A 93 -23.73 21.82 16.43
C LYS A 93 -23.15 20.46 16.03
N ARG A 94 -21.83 20.33 15.94
CA ARG A 94 -21.12 19.12 15.48
C ARG A 94 -20.25 18.51 16.59
N ARG A 95 -20.01 17.21 16.48
CA ARG A 95 -19.01 16.48 17.28
C ARG A 95 -17.64 16.63 16.62
N PHE A 96 -16.60 16.64 17.43
CA PHE A 96 -15.24 16.70 16.97
C PHE A 96 -14.46 15.47 17.47
N PRO A 97 -13.59 14.89 16.64
CA PRO A 97 -12.76 13.77 17.05
C PRO A 97 -11.71 14.24 18.08
N THR A 98 -11.57 13.50 19.16
CA THR A 98 -10.50 13.67 20.18
C THR A 98 -9.43 12.61 20.05
N LEU A 99 -9.77 11.47 19.44
CA LEU A 99 -8.83 10.39 19.17
C LEU A 99 -9.23 9.76 17.84
N PHE A 100 -8.28 9.58 16.94
CA PHE A 100 -8.48 8.77 15.74
C PHE A 100 -7.29 7.82 15.57
N LEU A 101 -7.36 6.68 16.24
CA LEU A 101 -6.31 5.68 16.20
C LEU A 101 -6.52 4.73 15.02
N LEU A 102 -5.44 4.50 14.26
CA LEU A 102 -5.32 3.48 13.23
C LEU A 102 -4.20 2.51 13.61
N ASP A 103 -4.54 1.25 13.85
CA ASP A 103 -3.56 0.18 13.97
C ASP A 103 -3.23 -0.38 12.58
N PHE A 104 -2.11 0.06 12.01
CA PHE A 104 -1.68 -0.40 10.69
C PHE A 104 -1.22 -1.87 10.70
N THR A 105 -0.89 -2.46 11.85
CA THR A 105 -0.42 -3.85 11.95
C THR A 105 -1.51 -4.87 11.64
N THR A 106 -2.77 -4.48 11.79
CA THR A 106 -3.94 -5.33 11.50
C THR A 106 -4.75 -4.83 10.29
N CYS A 107 -4.36 -3.70 9.71
CA CYS A 107 -5.03 -3.10 8.57
C CYS A 107 -4.79 -3.92 7.29
N SER A 108 -5.87 -4.32 6.61
CA SER A 108 -5.82 -5.09 5.36
C SER A 108 -5.77 -4.21 4.10
N LEU A 109 -5.73 -2.89 4.25
CA LEU A 109 -5.75 -1.91 3.13
C LEU A 109 -6.96 -2.08 2.17
N CYS A 110 -8.05 -2.68 2.65
CA CYS A 110 -9.24 -2.96 1.84
C CYS A 110 -9.96 -1.70 1.36
N GLY A 111 -9.88 -0.60 2.12
CA GLY A 111 -10.45 0.69 1.72
C GLY A 111 -11.93 0.93 2.04
N LEU A 112 -12.58 -0.01 2.71
CA LEU A 112 -13.99 0.11 3.13
C LEU A 112 -14.23 1.31 4.07
N CYS A 113 -13.23 1.72 4.85
CA CYS A 113 -13.31 2.91 5.71
C CYS A 113 -13.40 4.21 4.90
N VAL A 114 -12.72 4.30 3.75
CA VAL A 114 -12.77 5.46 2.86
C VAL A 114 -14.12 5.49 2.13
N GLU A 115 -14.55 4.35 1.59
CA GLU A 115 -15.81 4.25 0.84
C GLU A 115 -17.05 4.44 1.72
N SER A 116 -17.01 4.02 2.98
CA SER A 116 -18.11 4.22 3.95
C SER A 116 -18.19 5.66 4.48
N CYS A 117 -17.16 6.48 4.28
CA CYS A 117 -17.11 7.84 4.80
C CYS A 117 -17.93 8.82 3.95
N LYS A 118 -19.16 9.11 4.37
CA LYS A 118 -20.05 10.08 3.69
C LYS A 118 -19.57 11.53 3.74
N PHE A 119 -18.63 11.85 4.61
CA PHE A 119 -18.11 13.21 4.83
C PHE A 119 -16.76 13.43 4.15
N ASN A 120 -16.28 12.44 3.39
CA ASN A 120 -14.98 12.48 2.71
C ASN A 120 -13.85 12.94 3.66
N ALA A 121 -13.78 12.33 4.84
CA ALA A 121 -12.82 12.68 5.89
C ALA A 121 -11.52 11.87 5.82
N LEU A 122 -11.48 10.80 5.01
CA LEU A 122 -10.36 9.88 4.90
C LEU A 122 -9.84 9.84 3.46
N LYS A 123 -8.53 9.81 3.29
CA LYS A 123 -7.84 9.55 2.02
C LYS A 123 -6.82 8.44 2.19
N TYR A 124 -6.44 7.81 1.08
CA TYR A 124 -5.25 6.96 1.06
C TYR A 124 -3.99 7.81 1.05
N SER A 125 -3.06 7.49 1.93
CA SER A 125 -1.70 7.98 1.88
C SER A 125 -0.97 7.42 0.67
N ARG A 126 -0.01 8.19 0.18
CA ARG A 126 0.93 7.77 -0.88
C ARG A 126 2.24 7.24 -0.30
N GLU A 127 2.37 7.23 1.02
CA GLU A 127 3.50 6.65 1.73
C GLU A 127 3.42 5.12 1.63
N TYR A 128 4.32 4.54 0.84
CA TYR A 128 4.41 3.08 0.64
C TYR A 128 5.58 2.44 1.40
N ASN A 129 6.52 3.24 1.91
CA ASN A 129 7.71 2.79 2.63
C ASN A 129 7.55 2.92 4.15
N LEU A 130 6.45 2.43 4.71
CA LEU A 130 6.28 2.34 6.16
C LEU A 130 7.08 1.15 6.68
N ALA A 131 8.26 1.46 7.21
CA ALA A 131 9.13 0.48 7.84
C ALA A 131 9.63 1.04 9.18
N SER A 132 9.33 0.32 10.25
CA SER A 132 9.86 0.53 11.59
C SER A 132 10.16 -0.81 12.28
N LEU A 133 10.98 -0.72 13.33
CA LEU A 133 11.45 -1.86 14.12
C LEU A 133 10.46 -2.28 15.20
N ARG A 134 9.60 -1.37 15.67
CA ARG A 134 8.66 -1.61 16.77
C ARG A 134 7.23 -1.64 16.27
N LYS A 135 6.40 -2.42 16.96
CA LYS A 135 4.97 -2.54 16.64
C LYS A 135 4.24 -1.22 16.90
N GLU A 136 4.58 -0.59 18.02
CA GLU A 136 3.99 0.66 18.50
C GLU A 136 4.03 1.78 17.44
N ASP A 137 5.06 1.82 16.60
CA ASP A 137 5.23 2.87 15.57
C ASP A 137 4.18 2.79 14.44
N TYR A 138 3.48 1.65 14.33
CA TYR A 138 2.40 1.44 13.37
C TYR A 138 1.00 1.71 13.96
N GLN A 139 0.93 2.07 15.25
CA GLN A 139 -0.29 2.51 15.91
C GLN A 139 -0.33 4.03 15.85
N MET A 140 -0.98 4.56 14.81
CA MET A 140 -0.90 5.97 14.47
C MET A 140 -2.16 6.70 14.92
N ASP A 141 -2.00 7.83 15.61
CA ASP A 141 -3.10 8.80 15.72
C ASP A 141 -3.12 9.67 14.46
N LEU A 142 -4.23 9.61 13.73
CA LEU A 142 -4.40 10.37 12.51
C LEU A 142 -4.62 11.86 12.76
N LEU A 143 -5.03 12.27 13.97
CA LEU A 143 -5.11 13.68 14.36
C LEU A 143 -3.71 14.29 14.50
N ASP A 144 -2.82 13.57 15.18
CA ASP A 144 -1.41 13.98 15.32
C ASP A 144 -0.71 14.05 13.97
N ARG A 145 -0.98 13.09 13.07
CA ARG A 145 -0.45 13.13 11.68
C ARG A 145 -1.01 14.29 10.86
N LEU A 146 -2.20 14.79 11.18
CA LEU A 146 -2.75 16.01 10.58
C LEU A 146 -2.09 17.28 11.12
N GLY A 147 -1.37 17.19 12.24
CA GLY A 147 -0.79 18.33 12.96
C GLY A 147 -1.81 19.09 13.80
N LYS A 148 -2.92 18.45 14.21
CA LYS A 148 -3.92 19.04 15.10
C LYS A 148 -3.97 18.29 16.44
N GLU A 149 -3.62 19.01 17.50
CA GLU A 149 -3.75 18.52 18.88
C GLU A 149 -5.24 18.34 19.22
N PRO A 150 -5.64 17.27 19.92
CA PRO A 150 -7.04 17.06 20.28
C PRO A 150 -7.51 18.20 21.18
N LEU A 151 -8.50 18.95 20.68
CA LEU A 151 -9.18 20.11 21.28
C LEU A 151 -8.82 20.37 22.75
N ARG A 152 -7.85 21.27 23.00
CA ARG A 152 -7.73 21.99 24.27
C ARG A 152 -8.77 23.09 24.37
#